data_AF-A0A1G5HBR7-F1
#
_entry.id   AF-A0A1G5HBR7-F1
#
_cell.length_a   1.000
_cell.length_b   1.000
_cell.length_c   1.000
_cell.angle_alpha   90.00
_cell.angle_beta   90.00
_cell.angle_gamma   90.00
#
_symmetry.space_group_name_H-M   'P 1'
#
loop_
_entity.id
_entity.type
_entity.pdbx_description
1 polymer ?
#
loop_
_entity_poly.entity_id
_entity_poly.type
_entity_poly.pdbx_seq_one_letter_code
_entity_poly.pdbx_strand_id
1 'polypeptide(L)'
;MDGFWAFAGNYWWLVFPLFGLASAASGSFAAASKRRHKHRLEIMKAKAELTAARAAAKRGIGSAAAAEVEAPSQSLTDQADDLRAVHDEVTHRWLDYELDVAKLIAFPSMSNGRDPLTAGFLRAKKIADRARPADGSKPTAEQIAEYRRAVTDFEVAFDLAEREARRTRDSGLTDAERKRLATASRMLAVATDDAATPAERHLAYQRVREEIDGLIALSDEAVEVLEKKVAQPITERPNTERRDTERRNDEGDPAEAGSP
;
A
#
# COMPACT_ATOMS: atom_id res chain seq x y z
N MET A 1 3.64 -7.48 -58.99
CA MET A 1 3.34 -7.42 -57.54
C MET A 1 2.09 -8.24 -57.20
N ASP A 2 1.71 -9.18 -58.07
CA ASP A 2 0.40 -9.84 -58.03
C ASP A 2 0.38 -11.14 -57.21
N GLY A 3 1.56 -11.75 -56.98
CA GLY A 3 1.69 -12.98 -56.19
C GLY A 3 1.44 -12.79 -54.69
N PHE A 4 1.76 -11.61 -54.13
CA PHE A 4 1.55 -11.32 -52.70
C PHE A 4 0.05 -11.22 -52.36
N TRP A 5 -0.73 -10.59 -53.23
CA TRP A 5 -2.18 -10.42 -53.05
C TRP A 5 -2.95 -11.74 -53.23
N ALA A 6 -2.49 -12.63 -54.12
CA ALA A 6 -3.04 -13.98 -54.26
C ALA A 6 -2.74 -14.86 -53.03
N PHE A 7 -1.54 -14.73 -52.45
CA PHE A 7 -1.18 -15.43 -51.21
C PHE A 7 -2.01 -14.95 -50.01
N ALA A 8 -2.16 -13.63 -49.83
CA ALA A 8 -2.97 -13.06 -48.76
C ALA A 8 -4.46 -13.44 -48.87
N GLY A 9 -4.99 -13.59 -50.09
CA GLY A 9 -6.35 -14.05 -50.33
C GLY A 9 -6.57 -15.55 -50.07
N ASN A 10 -5.58 -16.40 -50.31
CA ASN A 10 -5.72 -17.85 -50.19
C ASN A 10 -5.45 -18.40 -48.78
N TYR A 11 -4.66 -17.68 -47.97
CA TYR A 11 -4.21 -18.13 -46.64
C TYR A 11 -4.83 -17.36 -45.46
N TRP A 12 -5.86 -16.53 -45.70
CA TRP A 12 -6.54 -15.75 -44.65
C TRP A 12 -7.16 -16.60 -43.52
N TRP A 13 -7.45 -17.87 -43.78
CA TRP A 13 -8.01 -18.81 -42.80
C TRP A 13 -6.99 -19.29 -41.76
N LEU A 14 -5.68 -19.10 -41.97
CA LEU A 14 -4.63 -19.47 -41.00
C LEU A 14 -4.64 -18.61 -39.72
N VAL A 15 -5.35 -17.48 -39.72
CA VAL A 15 -5.54 -16.65 -38.52
C VAL A 15 -6.42 -17.35 -37.47
N PHE A 16 -7.35 -18.21 -37.90
CA PHE A 16 -8.29 -18.89 -37.00
C PHE A 16 -7.67 -19.91 -36.04
N PRO A 17 -6.79 -20.85 -36.46
CA PRO A 17 -6.15 -21.79 -35.52
C PRO A 17 -5.20 -21.09 -34.52
N LEU A 18 -4.61 -19.95 -34.87
CA LEU A 18 -3.82 -19.13 -33.94
C LEU A 18 -4.72 -18.41 -32.91
N PHE A 19 -5.94 -18.00 -33.27
CA PHE A 19 -6.90 -17.42 -32.34
C PHE A 19 -7.56 -18.47 -31.41
N GLY A 20 -7.77 -19.69 -31.92
CA GLY A 20 -8.30 -20.82 -31.14
C GLY A 20 -7.37 -21.29 -30.02
N LEU A 21 -6.06 -21.31 -30.27
CA LEU A 21 -5.07 -21.67 -29.24
C LEU A 21 -4.87 -20.56 -28.19
N ALA A 22 -5.08 -19.29 -28.53
CA ALA A 22 -5.03 -18.19 -27.56
C ALA A 22 -6.19 -18.21 -26.54
N SER A 23 -7.33 -18.81 -26.90
CA SER A 23 -8.49 -18.90 -25.99
C SER A 23 -8.32 -19.96 -24.88
N ALA A 24 -7.57 -21.04 -25.13
CA ALA A 24 -7.40 -22.14 -24.16
C ALA A 24 -6.45 -21.82 -22.99
N ALA A 25 -5.56 -20.83 -23.14
CA ALA A 25 -4.62 -20.41 -22.08
C ALA A 25 -5.21 -19.39 -21.08
N SER A 26 -6.43 -18.90 -21.29
CA SER A 26 -7.08 -17.89 -20.44
C SER A 26 -7.88 -18.47 -19.25
N GLY A 27 -8.11 -19.79 -19.22
CA GLY A 27 -9.00 -20.45 -18.24
C GLY A 27 -8.37 -20.80 -16.89
N SER A 28 -7.05 -20.86 -16.76
CA SER A 28 -6.37 -21.29 -15.52
C SER A 28 -6.23 -20.15 -14.50
N PHE A 29 -6.28 -18.88 -14.92
CA PHE A 29 -6.22 -17.72 -14.02
C PHE A 29 -7.61 -17.35 -13.42
N ALA A 30 -8.71 -17.72 -14.09
CA ALA A 30 -10.07 -17.41 -13.64
C ALA A 30 -10.55 -18.31 -12.47
N ALA A 31 -10.02 -19.53 -12.33
CA ALA A 31 -10.39 -20.46 -11.26
C ALA A 31 -9.82 -20.07 -9.88
N ALA A 32 -8.64 -19.44 -9.83
CA ALA A 32 -8.03 -18.92 -8.60
C ALA A 32 -8.71 -17.64 -8.10
N SER A 33 -9.23 -16.80 -9.02
CA SER A 33 -9.99 -15.59 -8.71
C SER A 33 -11.34 -15.90 -8.04
N LYS A 34 -12.08 -16.91 -8.53
CA LYS A 34 -13.37 -17.33 -7.94
C LYS A 34 -13.26 -17.81 -6.49
N ARG A 35 -12.13 -18.43 -6.09
CA ARG A 35 -11.91 -18.88 -4.70
C ARG A 35 -11.66 -17.69 -3.75
N ARG A 36 -10.88 -16.70 -4.19
CA ARG A 36 -10.63 -15.47 -3.43
C ARG A 36 -11.87 -14.59 -3.31
N HIS A 37 -12.73 -14.57 -4.33
CA HIS A 37 -13.98 -13.82 -4.30
C HIS A 37 -15.00 -14.42 -3.32
N LYS A 38 -15.13 -15.76 -3.28
CA LYS A 38 -15.99 -16.43 -2.28
C LYS A 38 -15.54 -16.11 -0.85
N HIS A 39 -14.24 -16.18 -0.58
CA HIS A 39 -13.70 -15.85 0.75
C HIS A 39 -13.91 -14.38 1.13
N ARG A 40 -13.79 -13.45 0.18
CA ARG A 40 -14.11 -12.03 0.41
C ARG A 40 -15.59 -11.81 0.71
N LEU A 41 -16.49 -12.54 0.05
CA LEU A 41 -17.93 -12.47 0.31
C LEU A 41 -18.30 -13.07 1.67
N GLU A 42 -17.63 -14.14 2.10
CA GLU A 42 -17.79 -14.72 3.44
C GLU A 42 -17.29 -13.77 4.52
N ILE A 43 -16.14 -13.12 4.33
CA ILE A 43 -15.63 -12.10 5.25
C ILE A 43 -16.54 -10.88 5.28
N MET A 44 -17.06 -10.43 4.14
CA MET A 44 -18.02 -9.32 4.10
C MET A 44 -19.33 -9.68 4.79
N LYS A 45 -19.84 -10.90 4.63
CA LYS A 45 -21.03 -11.39 5.36
C LYS A 45 -20.75 -11.50 6.85
N ALA A 46 -19.63 -12.08 7.27
CA ALA A 46 -19.24 -12.15 8.68
C ALA A 46 -19.07 -10.76 9.30
N LYS A 47 -18.46 -9.81 8.58
CA LYS A 47 -18.35 -8.41 9.02
C LYS A 47 -19.71 -7.71 9.04
N ALA A 48 -20.59 -7.96 8.08
CA ALA A 48 -21.94 -7.41 8.03
C ALA A 48 -22.82 -7.98 9.16
N GLU A 49 -22.69 -9.26 9.47
CA GLU A 49 -23.37 -9.92 10.59
C GLU A 49 -22.84 -9.41 11.93
N LEU A 50 -21.54 -9.20 12.08
CA LEU A 50 -20.95 -8.59 13.28
C LEU A 50 -21.36 -7.13 13.46
N THR A 51 -21.41 -6.33 12.38
CA THR A 51 -21.89 -4.95 12.45
C THR A 51 -23.40 -4.87 12.66
N ALA A 52 -24.18 -5.78 12.09
CA ALA A 52 -25.61 -5.92 12.35
C ALA A 52 -25.88 -6.36 13.80
N ALA A 53 -25.11 -7.30 14.35
CA ALA A 53 -25.18 -7.72 15.74
C ALA A 53 -24.81 -6.58 16.70
N ARG A 54 -23.76 -5.80 16.38
CA ARG A 54 -23.35 -4.62 17.14
C ARG A 54 -24.37 -3.49 17.05
N ALA A 55 -25.01 -3.31 15.89
CA ALA A 55 -26.10 -2.36 15.69
C ALA A 55 -27.40 -2.80 16.41
N ALA A 56 -27.68 -4.10 16.46
CA ALA A 56 -28.79 -4.66 17.23
C ALA A 56 -28.55 -4.50 18.74
N ALA A 57 -27.32 -4.74 19.22
CA ALA A 57 -26.92 -4.46 20.60
C ALA A 57 -27.05 -2.96 20.94
N LYS A 58 -26.71 -2.07 20.00
CA LYS A 58 -26.86 -0.60 20.15
C LYS A 58 -28.31 -0.11 20.05
N ARG A 59 -29.19 -0.84 19.34
CA ARG A 59 -30.64 -0.57 19.25
C ARG A 59 -31.43 -1.08 20.47
N GLY A 60 -30.80 -1.82 21.37
CA GLY A 60 -31.33 -2.21 22.68
C GLY A 60 -31.42 -1.04 23.67
N ILE A 61 -32.16 0.01 23.32
CA ILE A 61 -32.69 0.98 24.30
C ILE A 61 -33.92 0.30 24.92
N GLY A 62 -33.69 -0.53 25.93
CA GLY A 62 -34.77 -1.19 26.68
C GLY A 62 -34.52 -2.64 27.11
N SER A 63 -33.42 -2.92 27.81
CA SER A 63 -33.40 -3.91 28.89
C SER A 63 -32.10 -3.77 29.66
N ALA A 64 -32.13 -3.06 30.78
CA ALA A 64 -31.08 -3.06 31.79
C ALA A 64 -31.11 -4.37 32.61
N ALA A 65 -31.16 -5.53 31.94
CA ALA A 65 -31.03 -6.85 32.52
C ALA A 65 -30.85 -7.89 31.41
N ALA A 66 -29.99 -8.88 31.64
CA ALA A 66 -29.66 -10.01 30.77
C ALA A 66 -28.70 -9.73 29.60
N ALA A 67 -27.44 -9.38 29.94
CA ALA A 67 -26.27 -10.11 29.46
C ALA A 67 -25.00 -9.44 30.01
N GLU A 68 -24.83 -9.46 31.33
CA GLU A 68 -23.51 -9.30 31.92
C GLU A 68 -22.80 -10.65 31.72
N VAL A 69 -22.31 -10.87 30.49
CA VAL A 69 -21.18 -11.78 30.31
C VAL A 69 -20.06 -11.08 31.06
N GLU A 70 -19.72 -11.64 32.21
CA GLU A 70 -18.64 -11.23 33.11
C GLU A 70 -17.31 -11.40 32.36
N ALA A 71 -17.08 -10.55 31.36
CA ALA A 71 -15.76 -10.28 30.87
C ALA A 71 -14.99 -9.74 32.09
N PRO A 72 -13.77 -10.22 32.39
CA PRO A 72 -12.99 -9.67 33.47
C PRO A 72 -12.95 -8.16 33.27
N SER A 73 -13.37 -7.40 34.29
CA SER A 73 -13.38 -5.95 34.23
C SER A 73 -11.95 -5.49 33.94
N GLN A 74 -11.66 -5.17 32.66
CA GLN A 74 -10.34 -4.73 32.25
C GLN A 74 -9.93 -3.54 33.10
N SER A 75 -8.70 -3.55 33.62
CA SER A 75 -8.23 -2.44 34.42
C SER A 75 -8.22 -1.16 33.58
N LEU A 76 -8.31 0.01 34.21
CA LEU A 76 -8.24 1.28 33.48
C LEU A 76 -6.90 1.43 32.75
N THR A 77 -5.83 0.81 33.28
CA THR A 77 -4.52 0.76 32.63
C THR A 77 -4.56 -0.07 31.35
N ASP A 78 -5.13 -1.28 31.39
CA ASP A 78 -5.26 -2.14 30.19
C ASP A 78 -6.10 -1.44 29.10
N GLN A 79 -7.18 -0.76 29.51
CA GLN A 79 -7.98 0.03 28.58
C GLN A 79 -7.20 1.20 27.97
N ALA A 80 -6.29 1.83 28.73
CA ALA A 80 -5.42 2.88 28.22
C ALA A 80 -4.43 2.33 27.20
N ASP A 81 -3.86 1.14 27.46
CA ASP A 81 -2.94 0.44 26.57
C ASP A 81 -3.60 0.05 25.25
N ASP A 82 -4.80 -0.54 25.31
CA ASP A 82 -5.59 -0.87 24.11
C ASP A 82 -5.87 0.39 23.26
N LEU A 83 -6.25 1.51 23.90
CA LEU A 83 -6.50 2.77 23.20
C LEU A 83 -5.22 3.41 22.64
N ARG A 84 -4.08 3.28 23.33
CA ARG A 84 -2.77 3.69 22.79
C ARG A 84 -2.41 2.89 21.55
N ALA A 85 -2.64 1.57 21.56
CA ALA A 85 -2.37 0.73 20.39
C ALA A 85 -3.19 1.17 19.17
N VAL A 86 -4.50 1.44 19.35
CA VAL A 86 -5.36 1.96 18.27
C VAL A 86 -4.89 3.33 17.77
N HIS A 87 -4.56 4.23 18.68
CA HIS A 87 -4.00 5.54 18.33
C HIS A 87 -2.72 5.39 17.50
N ASP A 88 -1.78 4.57 17.95
CA ASP A 88 -0.50 4.35 17.27
C ASP A 88 -0.69 3.70 15.90
N GLU A 89 -1.66 2.78 15.74
CA GLU A 89 -2.03 2.21 14.45
C GLU A 89 -2.52 3.27 13.45
N VAL A 90 -3.43 4.16 13.87
CA VAL A 90 -3.93 5.24 13.00
C VAL A 90 -2.83 6.24 12.68
N THR A 91 -1.97 6.57 13.65
CA THR A 91 -0.80 7.43 13.44
C THR A 91 0.16 6.80 12.43
N HIS A 92 0.46 5.50 12.53
CA HIS A 92 1.29 4.80 11.56
C HIS A 92 0.68 4.83 10.16
N ARG A 93 -0.62 4.53 10.04
CA ARG A 93 -1.34 4.62 8.75
C ARG A 93 -1.28 6.03 8.15
N TRP A 94 -1.26 7.08 8.96
CA TRP A 94 -1.07 8.44 8.49
C TRP A 94 0.39 8.74 8.10
N LEU A 95 1.37 8.33 8.90
CA LEU A 95 2.80 8.54 8.61
C LEU A 95 3.22 7.87 7.30
N ASP A 96 2.59 6.75 6.94
CA ASP A 96 2.71 6.17 5.61
C ASP A 96 2.45 7.19 4.49
N TYR A 97 1.48 8.10 4.65
CA TYR A 97 1.19 9.15 3.67
C TYR A 97 2.17 10.31 3.74
N GLU A 98 2.80 10.60 4.88
CA GLU A 98 3.75 11.72 5.02
C GLU A 98 5.18 11.33 4.64
N LEU A 99 5.56 10.07 4.86
CA LEU A 99 6.94 9.58 4.70
C LEU A 99 7.14 8.83 3.37
N ASP A 100 6.08 8.25 2.79
CA ASP A 100 6.16 7.62 1.48
C ASP A 100 5.82 8.62 0.37
N VAL A 101 6.86 9.10 -0.31
CA VAL A 101 6.74 10.03 -1.45
C VAL A 101 5.82 9.49 -2.55
N ALA A 102 5.74 8.16 -2.75
CA ALA A 102 4.81 7.59 -3.71
C ALA A 102 3.36 7.78 -3.28
N LYS A 103 3.05 7.63 -1.98
CA LYS A 103 1.71 7.89 -1.43
C LYS A 103 1.38 9.37 -1.43
N LEU A 104 2.35 10.25 -1.13
CA LEU A 104 2.18 11.71 -1.24
C LEU A 104 1.73 12.13 -2.64
N ILE A 105 2.40 11.62 -3.68
CA ILE A 105 2.06 11.93 -5.07
C ILE A 105 0.70 11.35 -5.46
N ALA A 106 0.39 10.12 -5.00
CA ALA A 106 -0.86 9.45 -5.36
C ALA A 106 -2.11 10.02 -4.64
N PHE A 107 -1.93 10.55 -3.44
CA PHE A 107 -3.02 11.02 -2.56
C PHE A 107 -2.70 12.40 -1.96
N PRO A 108 -2.49 13.44 -2.78
CA PRO A 108 -1.96 14.74 -2.33
C PRO A 108 -2.88 15.47 -1.35
N SER A 109 -4.19 15.14 -1.31
CA SER A 109 -5.11 15.72 -0.34
C SER A 109 -4.83 15.29 1.09
N MET A 110 -4.20 14.13 1.33
CA MET A 110 -3.88 13.63 2.69
C MET A 110 -2.90 14.52 3.45
N SER A 111 -2.03 15.25 2.74
CA SER A 111 -1.05 16.17 3.32
C SER A 111 -1.43 17.64 3.14
N ASN A 112 -2.55 17.90 2.45
CA ASN A 112 -3.06 19.25 2.23
C ASN A 112 -3.99 19.67 3.37
N GLY A 113 -3.49 20.47 4.31
CA GLY A 113 -4.30 21.02 5.42
C GLY A 113 -5.43 21.97 5.01
N ARG A 114 -5.54 22.34 3.72
CA ARG A 114 -6.68 23.11 3.19
C ARG A 114 -7.88 22.22 2.84
N ASP A 115 -7.66 20.93 2.64
CA ASP A 115 -8.75 19.99 2.47
C ASP A 115 -9.54 19.88 3.79
N PRO A 116 -10.87 20.05 3.77
CA PRO A 116 -11.66 20.11 5.00
C PRO A 116 -11.64 18.80 5.80
N LEU A 117 -11.54 17.65 5.13
CA LEU A 117 -11.49 16.35 5.80
C LEU A 117 -10.11 16.10 6.39
N THR A 118 -9.05 16.44 5.66
CA THR A 118 -7.68 16.39 6.20
C THR A 118 -7.52 17.34 7.38
N ALA A 119 -8.03 18.57 7.30
CA ALA A 119 -8.02 19.52 8.41
C ALA A 119 -8.83 19.00 9.61
N GLY A 120 -9.97 18.34 9.36
CA GLY A 120 -10.77 17.68 10.40
C GLY A 120 -10.00 16.57 11.10
N PHE A 121 -9.36 15.69 10.33
CA PHE A 121 -8.47 14.64 10.80
C PHE A 121 -7.32 15.20 11.65
N LEU A 122 -6.58 16.21 11.17
CA LEU A 122 -5.45 16.80 11.90
C LEU A 122 -5.89 17.45 13.22
N ARG A 123 -7.09 18.04 13.27
CA ARG A 123 -7.67 18.55 14.52
C ARG A 123 -8.02 17.41 15.47
N ALA A 124 -8.66 16.35 14.98
CA ALA A 124 -9.02 15.18 15.79
C ALA A 124 -7.76 14.49 16.36
N LYS A 125 -6.71 14.36 15.54
CA LYS A 125 -5.39 13.89 15.97
C LYS A 125 -4.86 14.70 17.15
N LYS A 126 -4.84 16.03 17.02
CA LYS A 126 -4.35 16.93 18.07
C LYS A 126 -5.14 16.81 19.37
N ILE A 127 -6.44 16.51 19.30
CA ILE A 127 -7.28 16.26 20.48
C ILE A 127 -6.91 14.90 21.10
N ALA A 128 -6.77 13.84 20.30
CA ALA A 128 -6.35 12.53 20.76
C ALA A 128 -4.95 12.54 21.39
N ASP A 129 -3.99 13.25 20.78
CA ASP A 129 -2.63 13.46 21.31
C ASP A 129 -2.66 14.10 22.71
N ARG A 130 -3.53 15.09 22.93
CA ARG A 130 -3.65 15.77 24.22
C ARG A 130 -4.37 14.94 25.28
N ALA A 131 -5.33 14.14 24.86
CA ALA A 131 -6.09 13.25 25.75
C ALA A 131 -5.31 11.97 26.10
N ARG A 132 -4.21 11.67 25.40
CA ARG A 132 -3.39 10.46 25.59
C ARG A 132 -2.79 10.41 26.99
N PRO A 133 -3.15 9.43 27.83
CA PRO A 133 -2.51 9.24 29.13
C PRO A 133 -1.04 8.87 28.95
N ALA A 134 -0.17 9.48 29.77
CA ALA A 134 1.26 9.18 29.79
C ALA A 134 1.49 7.69 30.09
N ASP A 135 2.59 7.16 29.55
CA ASP A 135 2.97 5.78 29.79
C ASP A 135 3.26 5.55 31.29
N GLY A 136 2.84 4.40 31.83
CA GLY A 136 2.92 4.08 33.26
C GLY A 136 2.04 4.94 34.20
N SER A 137 1.20 5.84 33.66
CA SER A 137 0.24 6.59 34.48
C SER A 137 -0.94 5.73 34.95
N LYS A 138 -1.62 6.16 36.02
CA LYS A 138 -2.88 5.56 36.51
C LYS A 138 -4.04 6.47 36.16
N PRO A 139 -4.62 6.36 34.95
CA PRO A 139 -5.66 7.26 34.50
C PRO A 139 -6.96 7.05 35.28
N THR A 140 -7.73 8.13 35.45
CA THR A 140 -9.09 8.06 36.00
C THR A 140 -10.08 7.52 34.97
N ALA A 141 -11.25 7.06 35.42
CA ALA A 141 -12.29 6.59 34.51
C ALA A 141 -12.77 7.70 33.53
N GLU A 142 -12.78 8.95 33.98
CA GLU A 142 -13.13 10.10 33.15
C GLU A 142 -12.07 10.36 32.06
N GLN A 143 -10.78 10.30 32.41
CA GLN A 143 -9.69 10.42 31.44
C GLN A 143 -9.73 9.31 30.39
N ILE A 144 -10.02 8.08 30.78
CA ILE A 144 -10.21 6.97 29.84
C ILE A 144 -11.42 7.21 28.93
N ALA A 145 -12.53 7.70 29.46
CA ALA A 145 -13.71 8.00 28.67
C ALA A 145 -13.46 9.14 27.66
N GLU A 146 -12.73 10.18 28.06
CA GLU A 146 -12.30 11.27 27.18
C GLU A 146 -11.35 10.78 26.09
N TYR A 147 -10.31 10.03 26.46
CA TYR A 147 -9.34 9.50 25.52
C TYR A 147 -9.99 8.55 24.51
N ARG A 148 -10.90 7.67 24.95
CA ARG A 148 -11.66 6.77 24.07
C ARG A 148 -12.46 7.54 23.03
N ARG A 149 -13.16 8.61 23.43
CA ARG A 149 -13.91 9.47 22.50
C ARG A 149 -12.96 10.11 21.49
N ALA A 150 -11.85 10.69 21.96
CA ALA A 150 -10.88 11.36 21.11
C ALA A 150 -10.22 10.39 20.09
N VAL A 151 -9.86 9.18 20.51
CA VAL A 151 -9.31 8.14 19.60
C VAL A 151 -10.35 7.70 18.58
N THR A 152 -11.62 7.51 18.99
CA THR A 152 -12.70 7.16 18.07
C THR A 152 -12.90 8.25 17.02
N ASP A 153 -12.94 9.51 17.44
CA ASP A 153 -13.11 10.65 16.53
C ASP A 153 -11.91 10.79 15.58
N PHE A 154 -10.69 10.54 16.08
CA PHE A 154 -9.46 10.51 15.29
C PHE A 154 -9.49 9.43 14.20
N GLU A 155 -9.82 8.20 14.57
CA GLU A 155 -9.94 7.07 13.63
C GLU A 155 -10.99 7.34 12.56
N VAL A 156 -12.19 7.78 12.95
CA VAL A 156 -13.28 8.07 12.02
C VAL A 156 -12.91 9.21 11.07
N ALA A 157 -12.30 10.27 11.58
CA ALA A 157 -11.88 11.40 10.76
C ALA A 157 -10.78 10.99 9.76
N PHE A 158 -9.82 10.17 10.18
CA PHE A 158 -8.78 9.63 9.30
C PHE A 158 -9.40 8.78 8.18
N ASP A 159 -10.29 7.84 8.52
CA ASP A 159 -10.94 6.98 7.55
C ASP A 159 -11.79 7.77 6.53
N LEU A 160 -12.43 8.86 6.95
CA LEU A 160 -13.17 9.75 6.05
C LEU A 160 -12.23 10.50 5.10
N ALA A 161 -11.14 11.06 5.63
CA ALA A 161 -10.12 11.73 4.82
C ALA A 161 -9.49 10.76 3.81
N GLU A 162 -9.15 9.54 4.23
CA GLU A 162 -8.55 8.53 3.38
C GLU A 162 -9.51 8.08 2.26
N ARG A 163 -10.79 7.86 2.59
CA ARG A 163 -11.80 7.51 1.57
C ARG A 163 -11.96 8.60 0.53
N GLU A 164 -12.00 9.86 0.96
CA GLU A 164 -12.08 11.00 0.06
C GLU A 164 -10.82 11.15 -0.79
N ALA A 165 -9.63 11.04 -0.20
CA ALA A 165 -8.37 11.09 -0.91
C ALA A 165 -8.29 10.00 -2.00
N ARG A 166 -8.77 8.80 -1.71
CA ARG A 166 -8.85 7.71 -2.69
C ARG A 166 -9.87 7.95 -3.80
N ARG A 167 -10.96 8.67 -3.49
CA ARG A 167 -12.01 9.03 -4.45
C ARG A 167 -11.56 10.15 -5.38
N THR A 168 -10.95 11.19 -4.83
CA THR A 168 -10.56 12.40 -5.56
C THR A 168 -9.18 12.24 -6.22
N ARG A 169 -8.22 11.59 -5.57
CA ARG A 169 -6.83 11.43 -6.05
C ARG A 169 -6.24 12.77 -6.53
N ASP A 170 -5.98 12.89 -7.83
CA ASP A 170 -5.43 14.06 -8.48
C ASP A 170 -6.50 14.94 -9.15
N SER A 171 -7.78 14.55 -9.13
CA SER A 171 -8.86 15.28 -9.84
C SER A 171 -9.14 16.69 -9.32
N GLY A 172 -8.70 17.01 -8.10
CA GLY A 172 -8.74 18.38 -7.55
C GLY A 172 -7.65 19.31 -8.07
N LEU A 173 -6.68 18.79 -8.83
CA LEU A 173 -5.56 19.56 -9.41
C LEU A 173 -5.87 19.99 -10.84
N THR A 174 -5.24 21.07 -11.28
CA THR A 174 -5.27 21.50 -12.68
C THR A 174 -4.57 20.51 -13.60
N ASP A 175 -4.88 20.56 -14.90
CA ASP A 175 -4.28 19.66 -15.90
C ASP A 175 -2.75 19.76 -15.94
N ALA A 176 -2.19 20.96 -15.71
CA ALA A 176 -0.76 21.18 -15.66
C ALA A 176 -0.13 20.50 -14.44
N GLU A 177 -0.74 20.65 -13.26
CA GLU A 177 -0.28 20.04 -12.01
C GLU A 177 -0.38 18.50 -12.07
N ARG A 178 -1.48 17.95 -12.61
CA ARG A 178 -1.62 16.50 -12.82
C ARG A 178 -0.53 15.94 -13.72
N LYS A 179 -0.15 16.65 -14.78
CA LYS A 179 0.96 16.25 -15.67
C LYS A 179 2.30 16.25 -14.93
N ARG A 180 2.57 17.26 -14.10
CA ARG A 180 3.78 17.33 -13.26
C ARG A 180 3.85 16.16 -12.29
N LEU A 181 2.76 15.88 -11.55
CA LEU A 181 2.70 14.74 -10.64
C LEU A 181 2.83 13.38 -11.35
N ALA A 182 2.23 13.23 -12.53
CA ALA A 182 2.40 12.02 -13.33
C ALA A 182 3.86 11.83 -13.78
N THR A 183 4.56 12.92 -14.10
CA THR A 183 6.00 12.88 -14.41
C THR A 183 6.82 12.54 -13.17
N ALA A 184 6.54 13.18 -12.03
CA ALA A 184 7.17 12.86 -10.75
C ALA A 184 7.01 11.38 -10.40
N SER A 185 5.82 10.81 -10.55
CA SER A 185 5.57 9.38 -10.30
C SER A 185 6.41 8.46 -11.20
N ARG A 186 6.55 8.79 -12.49
CA ARG A 186 7.42 8.03 -13.41
C ARG A 186 8.90 8.14 -13.03
N MET A 187 9.37 9.34 -12.71
CA MET A 187 10.76 9.55 -12.30
C MET A 187 11.04 8.88 -10.95
N LEU A 188 10.08 8.87 -10.02
CA LEU A 188 10.21 8.18 -8.74
C LEU A 188 10.39 6.68 -8.95
N ALA A 189 9.63 6.08 -9.87
CA ALA A 189 9.78 4.66 -10.21
C ALA A 189 11.22 4.34 -10.66
N VAL A 190 11.83 5.21 -11.49
CA VAL A 190 13.24 5.07 -11.91
C VAL A 190 14.19 5.31 -10.75
N ALA A 191 13.94 6.33 -9.92
CA ALA A 191 14.79 6.69 -8.78
C ALA A 191 14.90 5.56 -7.74
N THR A 192 13.87 4.74 -7.62
CA THR A 192 13.81 3.59 -6.70
C THR A 192 14.00 2.24 -7.39
N ASP A 193 14.37 2.20 -8.67
CA ASP A 193 14.58 0.95 -9.42
C ASP A 193 16.01 0.43 -9.22
N ASP A 194 16.14 -0.75 -8.61
CA ASP A 194 17.43 -1.42 -8.39
C ASP A 194 18.13 -1.82 -9.70
N ALA A 195 17.40 -1.93 -10.81
CA ALA A 195 17.96 -2.23 -12.12
C ALA A 195 18.58 -0.99 -12.80
N ALA A 196 18.25 0.22 -12.35
CA ALA A 196 18.79 1.46 -12.91
C ALA A 196 20.18 1.77 -12.36
N THR A 197 21.01 2.43 -13.17
CA THR A 197 22.35 2.84 -12.72
C THR A 197 22.27 3.93 -11.63
N PRO A 198 23.28 4.04 -10.73
CA PRO A 198 23.26 5.07 -9.69
C PRO A 198 23.11 6.51 -10.22
N ALA A 199 23.69 6.80 -11.39
CA ALA A 199 23.58 8.12 -12.03
C ALA A 199 22.16 8.40 -12.52
N GLU A 200 21.49 7.41 -13.16
CA GLU A 200 20.10 7.54 -13.60
C GLU A 200 19.16 7.74 -12.42
N ARG A 201 19.35 6.98 -11.32
CA ARG A 201 18.53 7.15 -10.12
C ARG A 201 18.69 8.53 -9.50
N HIS A 202 19.91 9.05 -9.44
CA HIS A 202 20.16 10.40 -8.92
C HIS A 202 19.52 11.50 -9.78
N LEU A 203 19.65 11.41 -11.11
CA LEU A 203 18.98 12.33 -12.03
C LEU A 203 17.45 12.25 -11.91
N ALA A 204 16.91 11.04 -11.78
CA ALA A 204 15.48 10.83 -11.58
C ALA A 204 15.01 11.40 -10.24
N TYR A 205 15.78 11.24 -9.17
CA TYR A 205 15.51 11.85 -7.86
C TYR A 205 15.47 13.39 -7.94
N GLN A 206 16.47 14.02 -8.55
CA GLN A 206 16.48 15.47 -8.77
C GLN A 206 15.23 15.90 -9.55
N ARG A 207 14.85 15.15 -10.58
CA ARG A 207 13.65 15.45 -11.36
C ARG A 207 12.37 15.30 -10.55
N VAL A 208 12.26 14.30 -9.67
CA VAL A 208 11.13 14.18 -8.74
C VAL A 208 10.99 15.44 -7.90
N ARG A 209 12.10 15.91 -7.29
CA ARG A 209 12.14 17.11 -6.44
C ARG A 209 11.64 18.35 -7.19
N GLU A 210 12.08 18.56 -8.43
CA GLU A 210 11.65 19.68 -9.27
C GLU A 210 10.15 19.61 -9.62
N GLU A 211 9.64 18.41 -9.93
CA GLU A 211 8.27 18.26 -10.41
C GLU A 211 7.23 18.41 -9.29
N ILE A 212 7.57 18.00 -8.07
CA ILE A 212 6.69 18.16 -6.89
C ILE A 212 6.84 19.52 -6.21
N ASP A 213 7.89 20.27 -6.52
CA ASP A 213 8.14 21.59 -5.93
C ASP A 213 6.97 22.55 -6.20
N GLY A 214 6.53 23.21 -5.13
CA GLY A 214 5.35 24.07 -5.10
C GLY A 214 3.99 23.34 -5.18
N LEU A 215 3.96 22.02 -5.37
CA LEU A 215 2.72 21.22 -5.39
C LEU A 215 2.52 20.43 -4.10
N ILE A 216 3.60 19.82 -3.60
CA ILE A 216 3.60 18.97 -2.42
C ILE A 216 4.74 19.44 -1.52
N ALA A 217 4.44 19.73 -0.26
CA ALA A 217 5.46 19.99 0.75
C ALA A 217 5.98 18.64 1.26
N LEU A 218 7.26 18.34 1.01
CA LEU A 218 7.93 17.19 1.61
C LEU A 218 8.47 17.53 2.99
N SER A 219 8.30 16.64 3.96
CA SER A 219 9.01 16.71 5.23
C SER A 219 10.49 16.32 5.05
N ASP A 220 11.37 16.82 5.92
CA ASP A 220 12.79 16.45 5.91
C ASP A 220 12.98 14.93 6.06
N GLU A 221 12.16 14.30 6.90
CA GLU A 221 12.18 12.85 7.10
C GLU A 221 11.77 12.08 5.84
N ALA A 222 10.77 12.55 5.08
CA ALA A 222 10.39 11.93 3.80
C ALA A 222 11.53 12.03 2.77
N VAL A 223 12.27 13.14 2.78
CA VAL A 223 13.47 13.32 1.95
C VAL A 223 14.54 12.32 2.34
N GLU A 224 14.87 12.20 3.62
CA GLU A 224 15.87 11.24 4.11
C GLU A 224 15.50 9.79 3.76
N VAL A 225 14.22 9.41 3.94
CA VAL A 225 13.71 8.08 3.58
C VAL A 225 13.88 7.81 2.09
N LEU A 226 13.58 8.81 1.23
CA LEU A 226 13.75 8.68 -0.21
C LEU A 226 15.23 8.60 -0.60
N GLU A 227 16.09 9.47 -0.06
CA GLU A 227 17.52 9.47 -0.34
C GLU A 227 18.17 8.15 0.06
N LYS A 228 17.80 7.60 1.22
CA LYS A 228 18.26 6.29 1.66
C LYS A 228 17.88 5.19 0.68
N LYS A 229 16.70 5.25 0.03
CA LYS A 229 16.28 4.27 -0.99
C LYS A 229 17.07 4.46 -2.29
N VAL A 230 17.24 5.69 -2.76
CA VAL A 230 17.97 6.02 -4.00
C VAL A 230 19.45 5.63 -3.91
N ALA A 231 20.05 5.82 -2.73
CA ALA A 231 21.47 5.55 -2.46
C ALA A 231 21.82 4.07 -2.23
N GLN A 232 20.84 3.14 -2.23
CA GLN A 232 21.15 1.74 -1.97
C GLN A 232 22.06 1.15 -3.07
N PRO A 233 23.18 0.51 -2.69
CA PRO A 233 24.02 -0.18 -3.65
C PRO A 233 23.28 -1.39 -4.21
N ILE A 234 23.46 -1.62 -5.51
CA ILE A 234 22.90 -2.77 -6.24
C ILE A 234 23.51 -4.01 -5.59
N THR A 235 22.80 -4.69 -4.69
CA THR A 235 23.30 -5.94 -4.15
C THR A 235 23.30 -6.95 -5.29
N GLU A 236 24.48 -7.48 -5.57
CA GLU A 236 24.79 -8.35 -6.70
C GLU A 236 23.72 -9.44 -6.89
N ARG A 237 23.25 -9.59 -8.14
CA ARG A 237 22.44 -10.76 -8.54
C ARG A 237 23.19 -12.02 -8.09
N PRO A 238 22.51 -13.01 -7.49
CA PRO A 238 23.15 -14.29 -7.18
C PRO A 238 23.68 -14.85 -8.50
N ASN A 239 25.00 -14.91 -8.60
CA ASN A 239 25.72 -15.44 -9.74
C ASN A 239 25.47 -16.95 -9.84
N THR A 240 24.33 -17.33 -10.42
CA THR A 240 24.01 -18.73 -10.75
C THR A 240 24.78 -19.24 -11.96
N GLU A 241 25.60 -18.42 -12.61
CA GLU A 241 26.35 -18.81 -13.82
C GLU A 241 27.80 -19.23 -13.54
N ARG A 242 28.37 -19.00 -12.34
CA ARG A 242 29.73 -19.49 -12.01
C ARG A 242 29.82 -20.98 -11.68
N ARG A 243 28.70 -21.66 -11.36
CA ARG A 243 28.74 -23.11 -11.04
C ARG A 243 28.83 -24.01 -12.27
N ASP A 244 28.46 -23.52 -13.45
CA ASP A 244 28.47 -24.34 -14.67
C ASP A 244 29.85 -24.34 -15.36
N THR A 245 30.65 -23.29 -15.15
CA THR A 245 32.05 -23.24 -15.61
C THR A 245 32.99 -24.08 -14.76
N GLU A 246 32.69 -24.25 -13.47
CA GLU A 246 33.55 -25.03 -12.57
C GLU A 246 33.26 -26.55 -12.67
N ARG A 247 32.00 -26.93 -12.96
CA ARG A 247 31.64 -28.35 -13.25
C ARG A 247 32.14 -28.86 -14.60
N ARG A 248 32.35 -27.99 -15.58
CA ARG A 248 32.82 -28.38 -16.93
C ARG A 248 34.34 -28.62 -16.98
N ASN A 249 35.10 -28.07 -16.04
CA ASN A 249 36.56 -28.24 -15.99
C ASN A 249 37.01 -29.48 -15.18
N ASP A 250 36.09 -30.13 -14.46
CA ASP A 250 36.38 -31.33 -13.66
C ASP A 250 36.04 -32.64 -14.42
N GLU A 251 35.55 -32.54 -15.66
CA GLU A 251 35.05 -33.68 -16.46
C GLU A 251 35.76 -33.75 -17.82
N GLY A 252 37.09 -33.73 -17.80
CA GLY A 252 37.90 -33.89 -19.00
C GLY A 252 39.38 -34.11 -18.77
N ASP A 253 39.76 -35.26 -18.20
CA ASP A 253 40.90 -36.05 -18.72
C ASP A 253 40.95 -37.49 -18.14
N PRO A 254 40.46 -38.53 -18.85
CA PRO A 254 40.80 -39.91 -18.55
C PRO A 254 41.93 -40.40 -19.47
N ALA A 255 43.13 -40.45 -18.91
CA ALA A 255 44.17 -41.46 -19.12
C ALA A 255 44.35 -42.04 -20.55
N GLU A 256 45.32 -41.50 -21.29
CA GLU A 256 46.06 -42.32 -22.26
C GLU A 256 46.98 -43.30 -21.52
N ALA A 257 46.57 -44.57 -21.48
CA ALA A 257 47.45 -45.69 -21.19
C ALA A 257 47.09 -46.89 -22.08
N GLY A 258 47.96 -47.19 -23.06
CA GLY A 258 48.36 -48.58 -23.32
C GLY A 258 48.24 -49.14 -24.76
N SER A 259 49.41 -49.53 -25.28
CA SER A 259 49.71 -50.82 -25.95
C SER A 259 49.97 -50.81 -27.46
N PRO A 260 50.72 -51.80 -28.01
CA PRO A 260 51.49 -52.89 -27.36
C PRO A 260 53.01 -52.71 -27.37
#